data_AF-A0AAD5S2Y9-F1
#
_entry.id   AF-A0AAD5S2Y9-F1
#
_cell.length_a   1.000
_cell.length_b   1.000
_cell.length_c   1.000
_cell.angle_alpha   90.00
_cell.angle_beta   90.00
_cell.angle_gamma   90.00
#
_symmetry.space_group_name_H-M   'P 1'
#
loop_
_entity.id
_entity.type
_entity.pdbx_description
1 polymer ?
#
loop_
_entity_poly.entity_id
_entity_poly.type
_entity_poly.pdbx_seq_one_letter_code
_entity_poly.pdbx_strand_id
1 'polypeptide(L)'
;MTNLPAGADTSVVAEKYRAVADYEPQHHDEIKLIQGNNIIILHSYDDGWVLGQNETTNAIGLLPRNFLVLIGSDADSGKKKETPYAVKRTSSFMHASFGKMSLAEPS
;
A
#
# COMPACT_ATOMS: atom_id res chain seq x y z
N MET A 1 -39.34 19.58 30.35
CA MET A 1 -37.91 19.21 30.51
C MET A 1 -37.59 18.19 29.44
N THR A 2 -37.22 18.63 28.23
CA THR A 2 -36.87 17.72 27.12
C THR A 2 -35.35 17.50 27.14
N ASN A 3 -34.91 16.38 27.71
CA ASN A 3 -33.52 15.96 27.59
C ASN A 3 -33.25 15.52 26.14
N LEU A 4 -32.52 16.33 25.40
CA LEU A 4 -31.81 15.93 24.19
C LEU A 4 -30.60 15.07 24.62
N PRO A 5 -30.32 13.92 23.98
CA PRO A 5 -29.06 13.23 24.23
C PRO A 5 -27.91 14.03 23.63
N ALA A 6 -27.13 14.69 24.49
CA ALA A 6 -25.79 15.17 24.17
C ALA A 6 -24.87 13.95 24.03
N GLY A 7 -24.18 13.84 22.89
CA GLY A 7 -23.14 12.82 22.71
C GLY A 7 -23.44 11.76 21.67
N ALA A 8 -23.79 12.17 20.44
CA ALA A 8 -23.24 11.47 19.30
C ALA A 8 -21.83 12.03 19.08
N ASP A 9 -20.91 11.66 19.97
CA ASP A 9 -19.51 11.52 19.65
C ASP A 9 -19.45 10.41 18.59
N THR A 10 -19.84 10.71 17.36
CA THR A 10 -19.32 9.96 16.22
C THR A 10 -17.88 10.41 16.07
N SER A 11 -17.03 9.98 17.01
CA SER A 11 -15.60 9.83 16.76
C SER A 11 -15.51 8.88 15.59
N VAL A 12 -15.51 9.45 14.38
CA VAL A 12 -15.04 8.76 13.19
C VAL A 12 -13.60 8.42 13.51
N VAL A 13 -13.38 7.23 14.07
CA VAL A 13 -12.07 6.77 14.49
C VAL A 13 -11.32 6.54 13.19
N ALA A 14 -10.62 7.58 12.72
CA ALA A 14 -9.82 7.47 11.52
C ALA A 14 -8.77 6.40 11.80
N GLU A 15 -8.86 5.27 11.09
CA GLU A 15 -7.99 4.15 11.36
C GLU A 15 -6.55 4.55 11.02
N LYS A 16 -5.69 4.56 12.04
CA LYS A 16 -4.27 4.90 11.87
C LYS A 16 -3.48 3.65 11.57
N TYR A 17 -2.72 3.70 10.49
CA TYR A 17 -1.83 2.63 10.07
C TYR A 17 -0.39 3.13 9.99
N ARG A 18 0.57 2.21 10.03
CA ARG A 18 1.99 2.46 9.82
C ARG A 18 2.44 1.76 8.56
N ALA A 19 3.20 2.46 7.73
CA ALA A 19 3.88 1.85 6.60
C ALA A 19 4.94 0.86 7.13
N VAL A 20 4.88 -0.39 6.66
CA VAL A 20 5.86 -1.44 7.01
C VAL A 20 6.95 -1.62 5.96
N ALA A 21 6.77 -1.01 4.79
CA ALA A 21 7.72 -1.04 3.68
C ALA A 21 7.58 0.23 2.84
N ASP A 22 8.62 0.55 2.08
CA ASP A 22 8.63 1.68 1.15
C ASP A 22 7.80 1.36 -0.10
N TYR A 23 7.10 2.37 -0.62
CA TYR A 23 6.34 2.29 -1.86
C TYR A 23 6.59 3.55 -2.70
N GLU A 24 7.03 3.34 -3.94
CA GLU A 24 7.21 4.42 -4.90
C GLU A 24 5.94 4.53 -5.77
N PRO A 25 5.30 5.70 -5.84
CA PRO A 25 4.08 5.89 -6.60
C PRO A 25 4.34 5.69 -8.10
N GLN A 26 3.45 4.97 -8.75
CA GLN A 26 3.45 4.71 -10.20
C GLN A 26 2.51 5.66 -10.95
N HIS A 27 1.48 6.17 -10.27
CA HIS A 27 0.47 7.06 -10.83
C HIS A 27 0.40 8.38 -10.05
N HIS A 28 -0.15 9.43 -10.67
CA HIS A 28 -0.25 10.76 -10.07
C HIS A 28 -1.24 10.81 -8.88
N ASP A 29 -2.17 9.87 -8.85
CA ASP A 29 -3.15 9.72 -7.78
C ASP A 29 -2.58 8.94 -6.57
N GLU A 30 -1.36 8.40 -6.68
CA GLU A 30 -0.72 7.62 -5.62
C GLU A 30 0.25 8.45 -4.77
N ILE A 31 0.46 8.01 -3.52
CA ILE A 31 1.43 8.65 -2.63
C ILE A 31 2.59 7.73 -2.27
N LYS A 32 3.75 8.36 -2.03
CA LYS A 32 4.94 7.67 -1.54
C LYS A 32 4.73 7.17 -0.11
N LEU A 33 5.06 5.90 0.10
CA LEU A 33 5.19 5.33 1.45
C LEU A 33 6.66 5.20 1.79
N ILE A 34 6.99 5.57 3.02
CA ILE A 34 8.31 5.33 3.62
C ILE A 34 8.07 4.47 4.85
N GLN A 35 8.81 3.38 4.99
CA GLN A 35 8.72 2.50 6.14
C GLN A 35 8.79 3.31 7.44
N GLY A 36 7.81 3.07 8.31
CA GLY A 36 7.67 3.73 9.58
C GLY A 36 6.79 4.98 9.57
N ASN A 37 6.40 5.52 8.40
CA ASN A 37 5.45 6.64 8.30
C ASN A 37 4.05 6.23 8.77
N ASN A 38 3.32 7.20 9.32
CA ASN A 38 1.93 6.99 9.72
C ASN A 38 0.99 7.43 8.59
N ILE A 39 0.02 6.58 8.29
CA ILE A 39 -1.01 6.77 7.27
C ILE A 39 -2.38 6.72 7.93
N ILE A 40 -3.20 7.73 7.68
CA ILE A 40 -4.61 7.74 8.08
C ILE A 40 -5.42 7.21 6.90
N ILE A 41 -6.22 6.17 7.13
CA ILE A 41 -7.12 5.67 6.09
C ILE A 41 -8.36 6.56 6.02
N LEU A 42 -8.58 7.14 4.83
CA LEU A 42 -9.76 7.94 4.52
C LEU A 42 -10.84 7.08 3.87
N HIS A 43 -10.45 6.15 3.00
CA HIS A 43 -11.36 5.24 2.32
C HIS A 43 -10.67 3.90 2.02
N SER A 44 -11.42 2.80 2.09
CA SER A 44 -10.96 1.48 1.68
C SER A 44 -11.79 0.97 0.52
N TYR A 45 -11.12 0.40 -0.48
CA TYR A 45 -11.74 -0.22 -1.64
C TYR A 45 -11.66 -1.75 -1.53
N ASP A 46 -12.63 -2.46 -2.11
CA ASP A 46 -12.72 -3.93 -2.06
C ASP A 46 -11.61 -4.65 -2.86
N ASP A 47 -10.91 -3.93 -3.73
CA ASP A 47 -9.78 -4.43 -4.54
C ASP A 47 -8.44 -4.42 -3.78
N GLY A 48 -8.44 -3.96 -2.52
CA GLY A 48 -7.26 -3.92 -1.64
C GLY A 48 -6.48 -2.60 -1.68
N TRP A 49 -6.95 -1.61 -2.44
CA TRP A 49 -6.43 -0.24 -2.38
C TRP A 49 -7.13 0.56 -1.29
N VAL A 50 -6.42 1.56 -0.77
CA VAL A 50 -6.96 2.51 0.18
C VAL A 50 -6.59 3.92 -0.25
N LEU A 51 -7.52 4.85 -0.05
CA LEU A 51 -7.20 6.27 -0.05
C LEU A 51 -6.71 6.63 1.34
N GLY A 52 -5.45 7.04 1.45
CA GLY A 52 -4.86 7.41 2.72
C GLY A 52 -4.17 8.76 2.68
N GLN A 53 -3.98 9.34 3.86
CA GLN A 53 -3.20 10.54 4.07
C GLN A 53 -1.92 10.20 4.84
N ASN A 54 -0.78 10.56 4.29
CA ASN A 54 0.50 10.43 4.99
C ASN A 54 0.64 11.58 6.01
N GLU A 55 0.73 11.26 7.31
CA GLU A 55 0.86 12.28 8.38
C GLU A 55 2.21 13.04 8.30
N THR A 56 3.23 12.45 7.67
CA THR A 56 4.57 13.07 7.55
C THR A 56 4.62 14.10 6.42
N THR A 57 4.11 13.74 5.24
CA THR A 57 4.16 14.62 4.06
C THR A 57 2.86 15.41 3.85
N ASN A 58 1.80 15.09 4.60
CA ASN A 58 0.42 15.55 4.39
C ASN A 58 -0.15 15.22 3.00
N ALA A 59 0.52 14.37 2.22
CA ALA A 59 0.04 13.95 0.91
C ALA A 59 -1.15 13.00 1.05
N ILE A 60 -2.15 13.17 0.17
CA ILE A 60 -3.34 12.33 0.09
C ILE A 60 -3.33 11.62 -1.26
N GLY A 61 -3.55 10.31 -1.24
CA GLY A 61 -3.70 9.55 -2.47
C GLY A 61 -3.85 8.06 -2.22
N LEU A 62 -3.85 7.31 -3.31
CA LEU A 62 -4.03 5.88 -3.34
C LEU A 62 -2.73 5.18 -2.95
N LEU A 63 -2.89 4.10 -2.21
CA LEU A 63 -1.79 3.23 -1.82
C LEU A 63 -2.31 1.82 -1.51
N PRO A 64 -1.45 0.81 -1.67
CA PRO A 64 -1.81 -0.56 -1.34
C PRO A 64 -1.87 -0.77 0.18
N ARG A 65 -3.00 -1.30 0.68
CA ARG A 65 -3.18 -1.61 2.11
C ARG A 65 -2.16 -2.65 2.63
N ASN A 66 -1.61 -3.48 1.76
CA ASN A 66 -0.64 -4.53 2.11
C ASN A 66 0.67 -3.99 2.70
N PHE A 67 0.99 -2.73 2.43
CA PHE A 67 2.18 -2.06 2.95
C PHE A 67 1.91 -1.36 4.28
N LEU A 68 0.72 -1.54 4.85
CA LEU A 68 0.25 -0.88 6.06
C LEU A 68 -0.08 -1.89 7.17
N VAL A 69 0.23 -1.52 8.42
CA VAL A 69 -0.16 -2.24 9.63
C VAL A 69 -0.95 -1.32 10.55
N LEU A 70 -2.04 -1.82 11.15
CA LEU A 70 -2.89 -1.03 12.04
C LEU A 70 -2.12 -0.65 13.32
N ILE A 71 -2.12 0.64 13.68
CA ILE A 71 -1.52 1.17 14.91
C ILE A 71 -2.61 1.19 15.98
N GLY A 72 -2.60 0.22 16.89
CA GLY A 72 -3.56 0.18 18.01
C GLY A 72 -4.17 -1.18 18.31
N SER A 73 -3.92 -2.20 17.49
CA SER A 73 -4.11 -3.58 17.90
C SER A 73 -2.82 -4.04 18.56
N ASP A 74 -2.86 -4.21 19.87
CA ASP A 74 -1.83 -4.69 20.80
C ASP A 74 -1.18 -6.05 20.45
N ALA A 75 -1.40 -6.57 19.24
CA ALA A 75 -0.70 -7.70 18.67
C ALA A 75 0.17 -7.24 17.50
N ASP A 76 1.44 -7.01 17.79
CA ASP A 76 2.53 -7.11 16.82
C ASP A 76 2.31 -8.38 15.96
N SER A 77 1.75 -8.20 14.78
CA SER A 77 1.68 -9.25 13.78
C SER A 77 2.61 -8.88 12.65
N GLY A 78 3.90 -9.09 12.90
CA GLY A 78 4.93 -9.31 11.89
C GLY A 78 4.69 -10.57 11.04
N LYS A 79 3.45 -10.80 10.59
CA LYS A 79 3.14 -11.84 9.61
C LYS A 79 3.29 -11.25 8.23
N LYS A 80 4.49 -11.39 7.69
CA LYS A 80 4.77 -11.28 6.25
C LYS A 80 3.73 -12.11 5.49
N LYS A 81 2.75 -11.45 4.89
CA LYS A 81 1.93 -12.03 3.84
C LYS A 81 2.44 -11.42 2.55
N GLU A 82 3.34 -12.15 1.91
CA GLU A 82 3.77 -11.87 0.54
C GLU A 82 2.53 -11.75 -0.33
N THR A 83 2.26 -10.55 -0.84
CA THR A 83 1.23 -10.36 -1.85
C THR A 83 1.89 -10.25 -3.22
N PRO A 84 1.46 -11.02 -4.22
CA PRO A 84 1.96 -10.96 -5.60
C PRO A 84 1.63 -9.63 -6.32
N TYR A 85 1.01 -8.67 -5.64
CA TYR A 85 0.52 -7.39 -6.17
C TYR A 85 1.46 -6.21 -5.97
N ALA A 86 2.72 -6.43 -5.54
CA ALA A 86 3.77 -5.57 -6.05
C ALA A 86 3.93 -5.90 -7.54
N VAL A 87 2.98 -5.45 -8.37
CA VAL A 87 3.14 -5.39 -9.82
C VAL A 87 4.27 -4.41 -10.04
N LYS A 88 5.47 -4.96 -9.97
CA LYS A 88 6.53 -4.59 -10.88
C LYS A 88 5.89 -4.77 -12.24
N ARG A 89 5.40 -3.69 -12.84
CA ARG A 89 5.35 -3.56 -14.31
C ARG A 89 6.80 -3.59 -14.82
N THR A 90 7.54 -4.64 -14.52
CA THR A 90 8.59 -5.11 -15.41
C THR A 90 7.85 -6.07 -16.32
N SER A 91 7.49 -5.60 -17.49
CA SER A 91 7.13 -6.43 -18.65
C SER A 91 8.32 -7.30 -19.06
N SER A 92 8.77 -8.20 -18.18
CA SER A 92 9.91 -9.09 -18.37
C SER A 92 9.66 -10.47 -17.77
N PHE A 93 8.45 -10.99 -17.97
CA PHE A 93 8.19 -12.42 -17.92
C PHE A 93 7.86 -12.93 -19.34
N MET A 94 8.81 -12.79 -20.26
CA MET A 94 9.12 -13.88 -21.20
C MET A 94 10.51 -14.44 -20.83
N HIS A 95 10.57 -15.75 -20.92
CA HIS A 95 11.44 -16.69 -20.24
C HIS A 95 12.82 -16.85 -20.89
N ALA A 96 13.79 -17.27 -20.06
CA ALA A 96 15.01 -18.00 -20.39
C ALA A 96 16.17 -17.30 -21.12
N SER A 97 17.29 -17.24 -20.41
CA SER A 97 18.60 -17.57 -20.99
C SER A 97 18.54 -18.97 -21.61
N PHE A 98 18.61 -19.06 -22.93
CA PHE A 98 19.24 -20.21 -23.61
C PHE A 98 20.28 -19.68 -24.60
N GLY A 99 21.47 -20.24 -24.48
CA GLY A 99 22.67 -19.74 -25.12
C GLY A 99 22.66 -19.85 -26.65
N LYS A 100 23.50 -19.01 -27.25
CA LYS A 100 24.34 -19.27 -28.42
C LYS A 100 23.74 -20.19 -29.51
N MET A 101 23.39 -19.60 -30.65
CA MET A 101 23.81 -20.19 -31.94
C MET A 101 24.35 -19.08 -32.84
N SER A 102 25.65 -19.17 -33.14
CA SER A 102 26.30 -18.41 -34.20
C SER A 102 26.07 -19.22 -35.47
N LEU A 103 25.24 -18.71 -36.39
CA LEU A 103 25.18 -19.22 -37.75
C LEU A 103 26.35 -18.60 -38.54
N ALA A 104 27.48 -19.28 -38.48
CA ALA A 104 28.44 -19.28 -39.57
C ALA A 104 28.16 -20.54 -40.37
N GLU A 105 27.58 -20.40 -41.57
CA GLU A 105 27.61 -21.45 -42.58
C GLU A 105 28.80 -21.22 -43.52
N PRO A 106 29.73 -22.19 -43.66
CA PRO A 106 30.76 -22.18 -44.68
C PRO A 106 30.33 -22.95 -45.94
N SER A 107 30.50 -22.34 -47.12
CA SER A 107 31.31 -22.82 -48.26
C SER A 107 31.14 -21.93 -49.48
#